data_AF-A0A2E7KYA1-F1
#
_entry.id   AF-A0A2E7KYA1-F1
#
_cell.length_a   1.000
_cell.length_b   1.000
_cell.length_c   1.000
_cell.angle_alpha   90.00
_cell.angle_beta   90.00
_cell.angle_gamma   90.00
#
_symmetry.space_group_name_H-M   'P 1'
#
loop_
_entity.id
_entity.type
_entity.pdbx_description
1 polymer ?
#
loop_
_entity_poly.entity_id
_entity_poly.type
_entity_poly.pdbx_seq_one_letter_code
_entity_poly.pdbx_strand_id
1 'polypeptide(L)'
;MRKITFYFLISFLTVRALSPDHSKASQNDNWDKNRMEALVQYGETLLKHGRDTYGKKNTPLFSDYLEVSTLKAPEKMYIHRLGGPGPRSKQPFQPVISSNLAYQGNLMRFLVGLSNITNNNSFKEAYKECISYYFKNYQVPNGLLQMGHHRWVNLNTDAYDGNDWPAGKSGHEMKRDYPYYPIFW
;
A
#
# COMPACT_ATOMS: atom_id res chain seq x y z
N MET A 1 -86.50 11.43 23.75
CA MET A 1 -85.37 11.11 22.85
C MET A 1 -84.29 10.41 23.66
N ARG A 2 -84.04 9.11 23.42
CA ARG A 2 -83.01 8.33 24.13
C ARG A 2 -81.65 8.56 23.45
N LYS A 3 -80.64 9.01 24.20
CA LYS A 3 -79.25 9.10 23.73
C LYS A 3 -78.60 7.72 23.85
N ILE A 4 -78.13 7.18 22.74
CA ILE A 4 -77.34 5.95 22.66
C ILE A 4 -75.87 6.35 22.74
N THR A 5 -75.15 5.86 23.75
CA THR A 5 -73.70 6.05 23.89
C THR A 5 -73.00 4.83 23.30
N PHE A 6 -72.21 5.03 22.26
CA PHE A 6 -71.31 4.00 21.71
C PHE A 6 -69.97 4.04 22.44
N TYR A 7 -69.55 2.92 23.01
CA TYR A 7 -68.19 2.71 23.51
C TYR A 7 -67.37 2.01 22.42
N PHE A 8 -66.33 2.67 21.92
CA PHE A 8 -65.32 2.03 21.06
C PHE A 8 -64.23 1.42 21.95
N LEU A 9 -64.12 0.09 21.97
CA LEU A 9 -62.98 -0.61 22.54
C LEU A 9 -61.82 -0.52 21.53
N ILE A 10 -60.80 0.28 21.82
CA ILE A 10 -59.55 0.27 21.06
C ILE A 10 -58.69 -0.86 21.64
N SER A 11 -58.67 -1.99 20.93
CA SER A 11 -57.71 -3.07 21.17
C SER A 11 -56.32 -2.62 20.73
N PHE A 12 -55.41 -2.42 21.68
CA PHE A 12 -53.98 -2.31 21.39
C PHE A 12 -53.44 -3.73 21.10
N LEU A 13 -53.41 -4.10 19.82
CA LEU A 13 -52.56 -5.20 19.36
C LEU A 13 -51.10 -4.76 19.50
N THR A 14 -50.45 -5.15 20.59
CA THR A 14 -48.99 -5.10 20.71
C THR A 14 -48.42 -6.10 19.71
N VAL A 15 -48.02 -5.62 18.53
CA VAL A 15 -47.11 -6.35 17.65
C VAL A 15 -45.78 -6.45 18.41
N ARG A 16 -45.47 -7.63 18.95
CA ARG A 16 -44.10 -7.96 19.34
C ARG A 16 -43.27 -7.96 18.06
N ALA A 17 -42.63 -6.84 17.75
CA ALA A 17 -41.50 -6.85 16.85
C ALA A 17 -40.48 -7.83 17.44
N LEU A 18 -40.15 -8.88 16.70
CA LEU A 18 -39.02 -9.74 17.03
C LEU A 18 -37.81 -8.82 17.17
N SER A 19 -37.24 -8.76 18.38
CA SER A 19 -35.98 -8.05 18.61
C SER A 19 -34.96 -8.57 17.59
N PRO A 20 -34.23 -7.69 16.88
CA PRO A 20 -33.17 -8.12 15.99
C PRO A 20 -32.22 -9.05 16.75
N ASP A 21 -31.76 -10.10 16.10
CA ASP A 21 -30.74 -10.99 16.67
C ASP A 21 -29.42 -10.21 16.83
N HIS A 22 -29.25 -9.61 18.00
CA HIS A 22 -28.09 -8.78 18.34
C HIS A 22 -26.77 -9.58 18.41
N SER A 23 -26.82 -10.92 18.40
CA SER A 23 -25.63 -11.77 18.40
C SER A 23 -24.84 -11.68 17.09
N LYS A 24 -25.53 -11.52 15.95
CA LYS A 24 -24.89 -11.33 14.64
C LYS A 24 -24.27 -9.95 14.49
N ALA A 25 -24.90 -8.93 15.08
CA ALA A 25 -24.35 -7.58 15.12
C ALA A 25 -23.05 -7.53 15.95
N SER A 26 -23.05 -8.12 17.17
CA SER A 26 -21.86 -8.13 18.01
C SER A 26 -20.70 -8.97 17.44
N GLN A 27 -21.00 -10.05 16.72
CA GLN A 27 -19.98 -10.84 16.02
C GLN A 27 -19.36 -10.06 14.85
N ASN A 28 -20.17 -9.34 14.09
CA ASN A 28 -19.70 -8.47 13.01
C ASN A 28 -18.82 -7.33 13.56
N ASP A 29 -19.21 -6.72 14.67
CA ASP A 29 -18.43 -5.66 15.33
C ASP A 29 -17.04 -6.17 15.75
N ASN A 30 -16.96 -7.41 16.25
CA ASN A 30 -15.68 -8.03 16.60
C ASN A 30 -14.82 -8.30 15.36
N TRP A 31 -15.44 -8.70 14.24
CA TRP A 31 -14.72 -8.90 12.98
C TRP A 31 -14.22 -7.59 12.37
N ASP A 32 -15.02 -6.53 12.40
CA ASP A 32 -14.61 -5.20 11.95
C ASP A 32 -13.46 -4.67 12.79
N LYS A 33 -13.55 -4.80 14.12
CA LYS A 33 -12.47 -4.45 15.04
C LYS A 33 -11.18 -5.21 14.71
N ASN A 34 -11.24 -6.53 14.59
CA ASN A 34 -10.07 -7.36 14.30
C ASN A 34 -9.45 -7.02 12.93
N ARG A 35 -10.28 -6.73 11.91
CA ARG A 35 -9.81 -6.27 10.60
C ARG A 35 -9.08 -4.94 10.73
N MET A 36 -9.66 -3.97 11.44
CA MET A 36 -9.03 -2.67 11.64
C MET A 36 -7.72 -2.76 12.40
N GLU A 37 -7.65 -3.56 13.46
CA GLU A 37 -6.41 -3.82 14.21
C GLU A 37 -5.32 -4.42 13.30
N ALA A 38 -5.67 -5.40 12.47
CA ALA A 38 -4.73 -6.00 11.53
C ALA A 38 -4.23 -5.00 10.46
N LEU A 39 -5.11 -4.15 9.94
CA LEU A 39 -4.73 -3.10 8.98
C LEU A 39 -3.79 -2.07 9.61
N VAL A 40 -4.07 -1.64 10.84
CA VAL A 40 -3.21 -0.71 11.59
C VAL A 40 -1.85 -1.36 11.84
N GLN A 41 -1.82 -2.59 12.35
CA GLN A 41 -0.58 -3.33 12.61
C GLN A 41 0.25 -3.49 11.33
N TYR A 42 -0.39 -3.77 10.19
CA TYR A 42 0.30 -3.85 8.90
C TYR A 42 0.89 -2.49 8.49
N GLY A 43 0.14 -1.40 8.64
CA GLY A 43 0.64 -0.04 8.39
C GLY A 43 1.85 0.32 9.26
N GLU A 44 1.78 0.04 10.57
CA GLU A 44 2.89 0.28 11.50
C GLU A 44 4.11 -0.57 11.16
N THR A 45 3.88 -1.83 10.76
CA THR A 45 4.94 -2.74 10.29
C THR A 45 5.63 -2.15 9.06
N LEU A 46 4.88 -1.61 8.10
CA LEU A 46 5.44 -0.98 6.91
C LEU A 46 6.26 0.28 7.26
N LEU A 47 5.78 1.13 8.16
CA LEU A 47 6.54 2.33 8.57
C LEU A 47 7.86 1.97 9.26
N LYS A 48 7.86 0.88 10.04
CA LYS A 48 9.04 0.44 10.80
C LYS A 48 10.03 -0.36 9.97
N HIS A 49 9.55 -1.24 9.09
CA HIS A 49 10.35 -2.25 8.41
C HIS A 49 10.41 -2.07 6.89
N GLY A 50 9.44 -1.37 6.30
CA GLY A 50 9.36 -1.15 4.86
C GLY A 50 10.24 -0.03 4.36
N ARG A 51 10.78 0.81 5.24
CA ARG A 51 11.66 1.93 4.89
C ARG A 51 13.06 1.44 4.53
N ASP A 52 13.74 2.25 3.73
CA ASP A 52 15.12 2.02 3.33
C ASP A 52 16.11 2.20 4.50
N THR A 53 16.76 1.10 4.87
CA THR A 53 17.84 1.06 5.85
C THR A 53 19.03 0.22 5.36
N TYR A 54 19.19 0.02 4.04
CA TYR A 54 20.11 -0.99 3.49
C TYR A 54 21.43 -0.40 2.97
N GLY A 55 21.36 0.80 2.39
CA GLY A 55 22.52 1.49 1.83
C GLY A 55 23.34 2.26 2.86
N LYS A 56 24.21 3.14 2.36
CA LYS A 56 24.93 4.10 3.22
C LYS A 56 23.99 5.17 3.78
N LYS A 57 22.88 5.42 3.10
CA LYS A 57 21.86 6.38 3.49
C LYS A 57 20.62 5.62 3.91
N ASN A 58 20.03 6.06 5.01
CA ASN A 58 18.66 5.68 5.34
C ASN A 58 17.75 6.74 4.72
N THR A 59 16.96 6.34 3.74
CA THR A 59 16.12 7.24 2.97
C THR A 59 14.64 7.03 3.33
N PRO A 60 13.73 7.98 3.04
CA PRO A 60 12.31 7.75 3.21
C PRO A 60 11.73 6.83 2.12
N LEU A 61 12.55 6.21 1.27
CA LEU A 61 12.01 5.29 0.27
C LEU A 61 11.43 4.03 0.93
N PHE A 62 10.42 3.45 0.30
CA PHE A 62 9.91 2.12 0.68
C PHE A 62 10.54 1.06 -0.23
N SER A 63 10.96 -0.07 0.36
CA SER A 63 11.27 -1.29 -0.38
C SER A 63 10.00 -1.84 -1.02
N ASP A 64 10.12 -2.37 -2.24
CA ASP A 64 9.00 -3.04 -2.92
C ASP A 64 8.60 -4.36 -2.22
N TYR A 65 9.54 -5.00 -1.53
CA TYR A 65 9.36 -6.32 -0.93
C TYR A 65 9.97 -6.41 0.46
N LEU A 66 9.33 -7.19 1.31
CA LEU A 66 9.87 -7.68 2.58
C LEU A 66 9.62 -9.18 2.65
N GLU A 67 10.62 -9.94 3.11
CA GLU A 67 10.45 -11.33 3.48
C GLU A 67 9.65 -11.41 4.78
N VAL A 68 8.59 -12.21 4.81
CA VAL A 68 7.63 -12.25 5.93
C VAL A 68 8.27 -12.74 7.25
N SER A 69 9.21 -13.68 7.16
CA SER A 69 9.91 -14.26 8.32
C SER A 69 10.87 -13.29 9.00
N THR A 70 11.45 -12.36 8.24
CA THR A 70 12.51 -11.46 8.72
C THR A 70 12.10 -10.00 8.77
N LEU A 71 11.03 -9.63 8.07
CA LEU A 71 10.61 -8.25 7.81
C LEU A 71 11.74 -7.39 7.23
N LYS A 72 12.59 -8.00 6.41
CA LYS A 72 13.68 -7.34 5.68
C LYS A 72 13.51 -7.57 4.19
N ALA A 73 13.99 -6.64 3.39
CA ALA A 73 13.99 -6.78 1.95
C ALA A 73 14.93 -7.94 1.55
N PRO A 74 14.54 -8.76 0.56
CA PRO A 74 15.42 -9.80 0.06
C PRO A 74 16.63 -9.16 -0.62
N GLU A 75 17.84 -9.55 -0.20
CA GLU A 75 19.09 -8.98 -0.74
C GLU A 75 19.26 -9.23 -2.24
N LYS A 76 18.59 -10.24 -2.79
CA LYS A 76 18.64 -10.63 -4.20
C LYS A 76 17.23 -10.78 -4.74
N MET A 77 17.01 -10.25 -5.93
CA MET A 77 15.75 -10.41 -6.65
C MET A 77 15.95 -11.03 -8.03
N TYR A 78 14.98 -11.84 -8.45
CA TYR A 78 14.90 -12.33 -9.81
C TYR A 78 14.20 -11.30 -10.69
N ILE A 79 14.91 -10.73 -11.66
CA ILE A 79 14.32 -9.86 -12.67
C ILE A 79 14.08 -10.70 -13.93
N HIS A 80 12.81 -10.98 -14.22
CA HIS A 80 12.34 -11.90 -15.27
C HIS A 80 12.90 -11.64 -16.67
N ARG A 81 13.35 -10.41 -16.95
CA ARG A 81 13.93 -10.00 -18.25
C ARG A 81 15.45 -9.99 -18.30
N LEU A 82 16.10 -9.88 -17.14
CA LEU A 82 17.54 -10.05 -17.04
C LEU A 82 17.92 -11.49 -16.82
N GLY A 83 16.97 -12.40 -16.59
CA GLY A 83 17.17 -13.83 -16.42
C GLY A 83 18.36 -14.13 -15.52
N GLY A 84 18.10 -14.44 -14.24
CA GLY A 84 19.04 -15.29 -13.51
C GLY A 84 19.47 -16.47 -14.41
N PRO A 85 20.68 -17.02 -14.21
CA PRO A 85 21.36 -17.83 -15.22
C PRO A 85 20.42 -18.87 -15.85
N GLY A 86 20.12 -18.68 -17.14
CA GLY A 86 19.12 -19.44 -17.88
C GLY A 86 19.28 -19.30 -19.40
N PRO A 87 18.50 -20.03 -20.22
CA PRO A 87 18.74 -20.13 -21.65
C PRO A 87 18.58 -18.81 -22.43
N ARG A 88 17.93 -17.79 -21.84
CA ARG A 88 17.75 -16.44 -22.42
C ARG A 88 18.66 -15.36 -21.80
N SER A 89 19.39 -15.67 -20.74
CA SER A 89 20.32 -14.73 -20.10
C SER A 89 21.37 -15.44 -19.26
N LYS A 90 22.62 -15.02 -19.42
CA LYS A 90 23.78 -15.48 -18.63
C LYS A 90 24.07 -14.57 -17.43
N GLN A 91 23.15 -13.67 -17.09
CA GLN A 91 23.38 -12.70 -16.02
C GLN A 91 23.29 -13.39 -14.65
N PRO A 92 24.24 -13.13 -13.74
CA PRO A 92 24.09 -13.57 -12.37
C PRO A 92 22.93 -12.81 -11.71
N PHE A 93 22.31 -13.44 -10.70
CA PHE A 93 21.40 -12.72 -9.82
C PHE A 93 22.12 -11.51 -9.24
N GLN A 94 21.56 -10.32 -9.43
CA GLN A 94 22.11 -9.10 -8.86
C GLN A 94 21.56 -8.90 -7.45
N PRO A 95 22.40 -8.50 -6.47
CA PRO A 95 21.93 -8.10 -5.17
C PRO A 95 21.26 -6.72 -5.26
N VAL A 96 19.97 -6.72 -5.53
CA VAL A 96 19.18 -5.50 -5.73
C VAL A 96 18.03 -5.53 -4.75
N ILE A 97 18.04 -4.54 -3.87
CA ILE A 97 16.87 -4.18 -3.07
C ILE A 97 16.21 -3.01 -3.79
N SER A 98 15.03 -3.25 -4.36
CA SER A 98 14.36 -2.24 -5.19
C SER A 98 13.40 -1.38 -4.39
N SER A 99 13.38 -0.10 -4.75
CA SER A 99 12.23 0.77 -4.58
C SER A 99 11.79 1.20 -5.97
N ASN A 100 10.54 0.92 -6.33
CA ASN A 100 9.96 1.33 -7.60
C ASN A 100 8.62 2.02 -7.37
N LEU A 101 8.64 3.36 -7.38
CA LEU A 101 7.45 4.17 -7.12
C LEU A 101 6.24 3.80 -8.01
N ALA A 102 6.48 3.33 -9.24
CA ALA A 102 5.42 2.90 -10.14
C ALA A 102 4.63 1.69 -9.60
N TYR A 103 5.31 0.75 -8.94
CA TYR A 103 4.72 -0.47 -8.42
C TYR A 103 4.05 -0.31 -7.06
N GLN A 104 4.24 0.84 -6.42
CA GLN A 104 3.75 1.09 -5.06
C GLN A 104 2.44 1.87 -5.01
N GLY A 105 1.74 2.03 -6.13
CA GLY A 105 0.45 2.73 -6.21
C GLY A 105 -0.62 2.19 -5.25
N ASN A 106 -0.63 0.89 -4.98
CA ASN A 106 -1.57 0.30 -4.01
C ASN A 106 -1.16 0.55 -2.56
N LEU A 107 0.15 0.57 -2.28
CA LEU A 107 0.68 0.95 -0.97
C LEU A 107 0.34 2.41 -0.65
N MET A 108 0.46 3.31 -1.62
CA MET A 108 0.01 4.72 -1.50
C MET A 108 -1.46 4.79 -1.08
N ARG A 109 -2.35 4.10 -1.81
CA ARG A 109 -3.79 4.08 -1.54
C ARG A 109 -4.10 3.51 -0.16
N PHE A 110 -3.41 2.44 0.21
CA PHE A 110 -3.55 1.81 1.51
C PHE A 110 -3.19 2.76 2.65
N LEU A 111 -2.01 3.39 2.63
CA LEU A 111 -1.57 4.27 3.72
C LEU A 111 -2.40 5.55 3.81
N VAL A 112 -2.84 6.10 2.68
CA VAL A 112 -3.77 7.25 2.66
C VAL A 112 -5.13 6.84 3.22
N GLY A 113 -5.68 5.71 2.78
CA GLY A 113 -6.95 5.19 3.29
C GLY A 113 -6.91 4.91 4.79
N LEU A 114 -5.82 4.28 5.25
CA LEU A 114 -5.60 4.00 6.67
C LEU A 114 -5.52 5.29 7.48
N SER A 115 -4.82 6.31 6.98
CA SER A 115 -4.76 7.63 7.64
C SER A 115 -6.15 8.24 7.81
N ASN A 116 -6.97 8.19 6.75
CA ASN A 116 -8.30 8.80 6.75
C ASN A 116 -9.25 8.09 7.73
N ILE A 117 -9.21 6.74 7.79
CA ILE A 117 -10.13 5.97 8.64
C ILE A 117 -9.70 6.03 10.12
N THR A 118 -8.40 6.14 10.39
CA THR A 118 -7.86 6.16 11.76
C THR A 118 -7.64 7.57 12.32
N ASN A 119 -7.79 8.61 11.48
CA ASN A 119 -7.34 9.98 11.76
C ASN A 119 -5.85 10.10 12.14
N ASN A 120 -5.03 9.10 11.80
CA ASN A 120 -3.59 9.12 12.02
C ASN A 120 -2.85 9.45 10.72
N ASN A 121 -2.43 10.72 10.58
CA ASN A 121 -1.76 11.21 9.38
C ASN A 121 -0.34 10.66 9.16
N SER A 122 0.27 9.99 10.14
CA SER A 122 1.65 9.48 10.01
C SER A 122 1.84 8.57 8.79
N PHE A 123 0.85 7.73 8.45
CA PHE A 123 0.94 6.84 7.30
C PHE A 123 0.98 7.61 5.97
N LYS A 124 0.10 8.60 5.80
CA LYS A 124 0.05 9.47 4.62
C LYS A 124 1.32 10.32 4.50
N GLU A 125 1.75 10.96 5.59
CA GLU A 125 2.93 11.84 5.56
C GLU A 125 4.22 11.04 5.29
N ALA A 126 4.37 9.83 5.84
CA ALA A 126 5.48 8.95 5.52
C ALA A 126 5.60 8.71 4.01
N TYR A 127 4.47 8.54 3.32
CA TYR A 127 4.48 8.30 1.89
C TYR A 127 4.70 9.58 1.06
N LYS A 128 4.23 10.75 1.53
CA LYS A 128 4.57 12.04 0.92
C LYS A 128 6.07 12.36 1.02
N GLU A 129 6.72 11.97 2.11
CA GLU A 129 8.18 12.06 2.25
C GLU A 129 8.90 11.18 1.21
N CYS A 130 8.42 9.95 0.99
CA CYS A 130 8.93 9.06 -0.05
C CYS A 130 8.85 9.71 -1.44
N ILE A 131 7.67 10.24 -1.80
CA ILE A 131 7.44 10.90 -3.09
C ILE A 131 8.33 12.14 -3.24
N SER A 132 8.39 12.98 -2.22
CA SER A 132 9.23 14.18 -2.21
C SER A 132 10.71 13.83 -2.43
N TYR A 133 11.17 12.73 -1.83
CA TYR A 133 12.52 12.23 -2.03
C TYR A 133 12.76 11.71 -3.44
N TYR A 134 11.79 11.03 -4.05
CA TYR A 134 11.84 10.62 -5.45
C TYR A 134 12.01 11.80 -6.39
N PHE A 135 11.17 12.83 -6.27
CA PHE A 135 11.28 14.03 -7.10
C PHE A 135 12.60 14.76 -6.89
N LYS A 136 13.06 14.85 -5.63
CA LYS A 136 14.31 15.55 -5.31
C LYS A 136 15.56 14.85 -5.86
N ASN A 137 15.62 13.53 -5.83
CA ASN A 137 16.86 12.79 -6.07
C ASN A 137 16.85 11.93 -7.35
N TYR A 138 15.67 11.57 -7.84
CA TYR A 138 15.49 10.58 -8.91
C TYR A 138 14.62 11.08 -10.05
N GLN A 139 14.38 12.40 -10.14
CA GLN A 139 13.84 13.03 -11.32
C GLN A 139 14.95 13.35 -12.32
N VAL A 140 14.77 12.98 -13.58
CA VAL A 140 15.68 13.38 -14.67
C VAL A 140 15.25 14.75 -15.25
N PRO A 141 16.13 15.48 -15.98
CA PRO A 141 15.85 16.86 -16.39
C PRO A 141 14.56 17.09 -17.20
N ASN A 142 14.04 16.06 -17.86
CA ASN A 142 12.77 16.12 -18.59
C ASN A 142 11.52 15.86 -17.72
N GLY A 143 11.69 15.75 -16.41
CA GLY A 143 10.60 15.58 -15.44
C GLY A 143 10.22 14.14 -15.13
N LEU A 144 10.71 13.15 -15.89
CA LEU A 144 10.43 11.73 -15.63
C LEU A 144 11.16 11.24 -14.37
N LEU A 145 10.56 10.31 -13.66
CA LEU A 145 11.16 9.65 -12.49
C LEU A 145 11.86 8.36 -12.89
N GLN A 146 12.89 7.96 -12.12
CA GLN A 146 13.51 6.64 -12.18
C GLN A 146 12.58 5.54 -11.64
N MET A 147 11.49 5.27 -12.37
CA MET A 147 10.45 4.30 -12.00
C MET A 147 9.89 3.58 -13.25
N GLY A 148 9.07 2.55 -13.01
CA GLY A 148 8.35 1.81 -14.05
C GLY A 148 8.98 0.47 -14.39
N HIS A 149 8.57 -0.13 -15.50
CA HIS A 149 8.88 -1.51 -15.85
C HIS A 149 10.37 -1.77 -16.16
N HIS A 150 11.12 -0.71 -16.44
CA HIS A 150 12.53 -0.78 -16.82
C HIS A 150 13.45 -0.01 -15.88
N ARG A 151 12.93 0.65 -14.84
CA ARG A 151 13.71 1.56 -13.97
C ARG A 151 13.23 1.48 -12.53
N TRP A 152 14.16 1.52 -11.58
CA TRP A 152 13.88 1.60 -10.15
C TRP A 152 15.10 2.18 -9.41
N VAL A 153 14.96 2.45 -8.12
CA VAL A 153 16.06 2.82 -7.22
C VAL A 153 16.60 1.56 -6.55
N ASN A 154 17.91 1.36 -6.58
CA ASN A 154 18.61 0.33 -5.83
C ASN A 154 19.00 0.88 -4.45
N LEU A 155 18.29 0.41 -3.41
CA LEU A 155 18.42 0.88 -2.03
C LEU A 155 19.78 0.53 -1.41
N ASN A 156 20.50 -0.46 -1.95
CA ASN A 156 21.86 -0.78 -1.47
C ASN A 156 22.90 0.27 -1.89
N THR A 157 22.68 0.91 -3.04
CA THR A 157 23.69 1.75 -3.70
C THR A 157 23.29 3.21 -3.83
N ASP A 158 22.04 3.55 -3.49
CA ASP A 158 21.41 4.85 -3.71
C ASP A 158 21.33 5.27 -5.20
N ALA A 159 21.68 4.38 -6.13
CA ALA A 159 21.65 4.61 -7.57
C ALA A 159 20.34 4.11 -8.19
N TYR A 160 20.02 4.55 -9.41
CA TYR A 160 18.98 3.90 -10.19
C TYR A 160 19.54 2.67 -10.92
N ASP A 161 18.67 1.71 -11.18
CA ASP A 161 18.98 0.46 -11.89
C ASP A 161 17.85 0.14 -12.88
N GLY A 162 18.02 -0.89 -13.69
CA GLY A 162 17.11 -1.22 -14.78
C GLY A 162 17.25 -2.66 -15.26
N ASN A 163 16.27 -3.12 -16.04
CA ASN A 163 16.25 -4.52 -16.52
C ASN A 163 17.03 -4.71 -17.83
N ASP A 164 17.96 -3.81 -18.10
CA ASP A 164 18.84 -3.76 -19.25
C ASP A 164 20.30 -3.75 -18.80
N TRP A 165 21.21 -4.22 -19.65
CA TRP A 165 22.64 -4.27 -19.33
C TRP A 165 23.50 -3.53 -20.37
N PRO A 166 24.38 -2.62 -19.93
CA PRO A 166 24.38 -1.98 -18.60
C PRO A 166 23.06 -1.22 -18.35
N ALA A 167 22.67 -1.07 -17.08
CA ALA A 167 21.42 -0.44 -16.69
C ALA A 167 21.27 0.99 -17.22
N GLY A 168 20.05 1.35 -17.66
CA GLY A 168 19.67 2.73 -17.99
C GLY A 168 19.58 3.10 -19.48
N LYS A 169 19.80 2.16 -20.40
CA LYS A 169 19.47 2.24 -21.83
C LYS A 169 17.98 2.06 -22.13
N SER A 170 17.24 1.33 -21.31
CA SER A 170 15.79 1.17 -21.47
C SER A 170 15.06 2.42 -21.02
N GLY A 171 14.06 2.81 -21.81
CA GLY A 171 13.24 3.99 -21.56
C GLY A 171 12.31 3.83 -20.36
N HIS A 172 11.71 4.96 -19.96
CA HIS A 172 10.62 4.97 -19.00
C HIS A 172 9.40 4.25 -19.59
N GLU A 173 8.92 3.20 -18.92
CA GLU A 173 7.78 2.40 -19.37
C GLU A 173 6.81 2.18 -18.22
N MET A 174 5.54 2.47 -18.48
CA MET A 174 4.43 2.20 -17.57
C MET A 174 3.40 1.33 -18.31
N LYS A 175 2.97 0.22 -17.72
CA LYS A 175 1.97 -0.70 -18.26
C LYS A 175 0.98 -1.10 -17.18
N ARG A 176 -0.06 -0.29 -17.04
CA ARG A 176 -1.16 -0.50 -16.08
C ARG A 176 -0.70 -0.43 -14.61
N ASP A 177 0.35 0.35 -14.33
CA ASP A 177 0.86 0.58 -12.96
C ASP A 177 -0.09 1.44 -12.11
N TYR A 178 -0.76 2.41 -12.75
CA TYR A 178 -1.71 3.35 -12.11
C TYR A 178 -1.22 3.92 -10.75
N PRO A 179 -0.09 4.66 -10.71
CA PRO A 179 0.33 5.37 -9.49
C PRO A 179 -0.81 6.19 -8.91
N TYR A 180 -0.84 6.33 -7.59
CA TYR A 180 -1.90 7.08 -6.93
C TYR A 180 -1.62 8.58 -7.01
N TYR A 181 -1.80 9.18 -8.18
CA TYR A 181 -1.49 10.60 -8.38
C TYR A 181 -2.12 11.57 -7.36
N PRO A 182 -3.31 11.36 -6.78
CA PRO A 182 -3.86 12.29 -5.78
C PRO A 182 -2.98 12.58 -4.55
N ILE A 183 -2.03 11.71 -4.18
CA ILE A 183 -1.10 11.99 -3.06
C ILE A 183 0.13 12.83 -3.49
N PHE A 184 0.29 13.12 -4.79
CA PHE A 184 1.47 13.84 -5.32
C PHE A 184 1.37 15.36 -5.12
N TRP A 185 0.20 15.85 -4.74
CA TRP A 185 -0.16 17.26 -4.54
C TRP A 185 -0.81 17.45 -3.17
#